data_AF-A0A8T9T1K2-F1
#
_entry.id   AF-A0A8T9T1K2-F1
#
_cell.length_a   1.000
_cell.length_b   1.000
_cell.length_c   1.000
_cell.angle_alpha   90.00
_cell.angle_beta   90.00
_cell.angle_gamma   90.00
#
_symmetry.space_group_name_H-M   'P 1'
#
loop_
_entity.id
_entity.type
_entity.pdbx_description
1 polymer ?
#
loop_
_entity_poly.entity_id
_entity_poly.type
_entity_poly.pdbx_seq_one_letter_code
_entity_poly.pdbx_strand_id
1 'polypeptide(L)'
;MKKLRLVVFAILGGGIGFLCAKYRLLSPPGDLHLTLTQKLVLLALLPMAWLVAVGLHELGHALAGRLQGFRLHWLTVGPLMWRRQPTGRLRFEWNRNLNTAGGLALSVPPDDVRLRERFRMFVAGGPLASLVWGVVGVGLYALLPAAAQGTVPAMALAMIGGISFLLFIVTILPFQAGGFASDGMRIRNLSRSGPAQELEVAMLTATIRGMAGIRPRALNRSALEAALALPVEHPSKLHLSYYLYLHHLDAGDPVAAGQHLANYRQQLPHLPPALQASVWLEAAFFSAAYEHDASAARAYLAEAKPNAFTSADQLPRVEAALARLIGDAERAHAQAQTALRELPRNLDQGSARLYQEWLQDTMRWAEQASVARVESA
;
A
#
# COMPACT_ATOMS: atom_id res chain seq x y z
N MET A 1 10.98 17.21 -2.20
CA MET A 1 10.42 16.51 -1.02
C MET A 1 11.13 15.18 -0.67
N LYS A 2 11.48 14.29 -1.61
CA LYS A 2 12.22 13.03 -1.32
C LYS A 2 13.61 13.25 -0.69
N LYS A 3 14.39 14.19 -1.24
CA LYS A 3 15.70 14.61 -0.68
C LYS A 3 15.56 15.19 0.73
N LEU A 4 14.48 15.94 0.99
CA LEU A 4 14.23 16.54 2.30
C LEU A 4 13.95 15.49 3.39
N ARG A 5 13.24 14.40 3.07
CA ARG A 5 13.00 13.31 4.04
C ARG A 5 14.26 12.53 4.37
N LEU A 6 15.07 12.19 3.36
CA LEU A 6 16.36 11.54 3.56
C LEU A 6 17.29 12.44 4.40
N VAL A 7 17.30 13.74 4.11
CA VAL A 7 18.07 14.74 4.86
C VAL A 7 17.54 14.89 6.28
N VAL A 8 16.23 14.89 6.52
CA VAL A 8 15.65 14.95 7.87
C VAL A 8 15.95 13.69 8.67
N PHE A 9 15.87 12.48 8.08
CA PHE A 9 16.27 11.25 8.75
C PHE A 9 17.79 11.18 8.97
N ALA A 10 18.60 11.70 8.05
CA ALA A 10 20.05 11.80 8.23
C ALA A 10 20.44 12.84 9.28
N ILE A 11 19.71 13.95 9.38
CA ILE A 11 19.90 14.99 10.40
C ILE A 11 19.40 14.50 11.77
N LEU A 12 18.27 13.80 11.83
CA LEU A 12 17.78 13.18 13.07
C LEU A 12 18.68 12.04 13.52
N GLY A 13 19.08 11.14 12.61
CA GLY A 13 20.02 10.06 12.90
C GLY A 13 21.40 10.58 13.27
N GLY A 14 21.91 11.56 12.53
CA GLY A 14 23.17 12.25 12.82
C GLY A 14 23.12 13.08 14.12
N GLY A 15 21.98 13.71 14.42
CA GLY A 15 21.73 14.48 15.63
C GLY A 15 21.61 13.60 16.87
N ILE A 16 20.86 12.49 16.78
CA ILE A 16 20.78 11.48 17.83
C ILE A 16 22.16 10.84 18.04
N GLY A 17 22.87 10.48 16.96
CA GLY A 17 24.24 9.97 17.02
C GLY A 17 25.22 10.96 17.67
N PHE A 18 25.14 12.24 17.30
CA PHE A 18 25.93 13.31 17.89
C PHE A 18 25.61 13.54 19.37
N LEU A 19 24.35 13.53 19.77
CA LEU A 19 23.93 13.69 21.17
C LEU A 19 24.36 12.49 22.02
N CYS A 20 24.20 11.27 21.51
CA CYS A 20 24.68 10.05 22.18
C CYS A 20 26.20 10.06 22.37
N ALA A 21 26.96 10.52 21.36
CA ALA A 21 28.40 10.68 21.44
C ALA A 21 28.83 11.83 22.39
N LYS A 22 28.19 12.99 22.30
CA LYS A 22 28.50 14.19 23.08
C LYS A 22 28.28 13.97 24.59
N TYR A 23 27.19 13.31 24.95
CA TYR A 23 26.84 13.08 26.35
C TYR A 23 27.33 11.74 26.90
N ARG A 24 28.12 10.99 26.12
CA ARG A 24 28.64 9.67 26.49
C ARG A 24 27.55 8.68 26.97
N LEU A 25 26.30 8.91 26.56
CA LEU A 25 25.13 8.14 26.99
C LEU A 25 25.20 6.66 26.57
N LEU A 26 26.00 6.37 25.54
CA LEU A 26 26.31 5.04 25.03
C LEU A 26 27.82 4.80 24.90
N SER A 27 28.65 5.58 25.61
CA SER A 27 30.10 5.33 25.56
C SER A 27 30.38 3.95 26.17
N PRO A 28 31.00 3.04 25.41
CA PRO A 28 31.51 1.81 26.00
C PRO A 28 32.48 2.15 27.15
N PRO A 29 32.57 1.31 28.18
CA PRO A 29 33.57 1.49 29.22
C PRO A 29 34.97 1.32 28.59
N GLY A 30 35.65 2.44 28.35
CA GLY A 30 37.00 2.50 27.76
C GLY A 30 37.04 3.13 26.36
N ASP A 31 38.23 3.57 25.95
CA ASP A 31 38.48 4.10 24.60
C ASP A 31 38.35 2.97 23.56
N LEU A 32 37.14 2.79 23.03
CA LEU A 32 36.86 1.80 21.99
C LEU A 32 37.51 2.24 20.67
N HIS A 33 38.77 1.88 20.49
CA HIS A 33 39.56 2.22 19.31
C HIS A 33 39.22 1.28 18.14
N LEU A 34 38.24 1.67 17.33
CA LEU A 34 37.94 0.97 16.08
C LEU A 34 38.99 1.29 15.01
N THR A 35 39.50 0.24 14.35
CA THR A 35 40.38 0.38 13.18
C THR A 35 39.62 1.01 12.00
N LEU A 36 40.34 1.61 11.05
CA LEU A 36 39.71 2.15 9.84
C LEU A 36 38.92 1.07 9.08
N THR A 37 39.48 -0.15 8.99
CA THR A 37 38.82 -1.30 8.37
C THR A 37 37.49 -1.63 9.06
N GLN A 38 37.46 -1.67 10.39
CA GLN A 38 36.22 -1.92 11.13
C GLN A 38 35.18 -0.83 10.86
N LYS A 39 35.58 0.44 10.83
CA LYS A 39 34.68 1.56 10.50
C LYS A 39 34.09 1.42 9.10
N LEU A 40 34.91 1.09 8.10
CA LEU A 40 34.46 0.89 6.72
C LEU A 40 33.51 -0.30 6.59
N VAL A 41 33.79 -1.41 7.28
CA VAL A 41 32.90 -2.58 7.29
C VAL A 41 31.57 -2.24 7.95
N LEU A 42 31.56 -1.54 9.09
CA LEU A 42 30.32 -1.13 9.76
C LEU A 42 29.49 -0.18 8.90
N LEU A 43 30.14 0.76 8.21
CA LEU A 43 29.48 1.64 7.25
C LEU A 43 28.84 0.84 6.11
N ALA A 44 29.53 -0.16 5.57
CA ALA A 44 29.00 -1.05 4.53
C ALA A 44 27.86 -1.94 5.03
N LEU A 45 27.84 -2.29 6.32
CA LEU A 45 26.78 -3.08 6.95
C LEU A 45 25.54 -2.26 7.31
N LEU A 46 25.62 -0.93 7.37
CA LEU A 46 24.51 -0.07 7.78
C LEU A 46 23.23 -0.28 6.95
N PRO A 47 23.27 -0.35 5.60
CA PRO A 47 22.07 -0.63 4.80
C PRO A 47 21.50 -2.03 5.08
N MET A 48 22.36 -3.03 5.33
CA MET A 48 21.91 -4.38 5.66
C MET A 48 21.25 -4.42 7.04
N ALA A 49 21.84 -3.76 8.03
CA ALA A 49 21.25 -3.63 9.36
C ALA A 49 19.88 -2.95 9.31
N TRP A 50 19.74 -1.90 8.48
CA TRP A 50 18.46 -1.25 8.23
C TRP A 50 17.43 -2.19 7.59
N LEU A 51 17.81 -2.95 6.55
CA LEU A 51 16.92 -3.94 5.94
C LEU A 51 16.48 -5.02 6.92
N VAL A 52 17.38 -5.51 7.77
CA VAL A 52 17.04 -6.48 8.82
C VAL A 52 16.06 -5.85 9.81
N ALA A 53 16.31 -4.64 10.30
CA ALA A 53 15.43 -3.96 11.25
C ALA A 53 14.02 -3.71 10.68
N VAL A 54 13.92 -3.24 9.42
CA VAL A 54 12.65 -3.09 8.71
C VAL A 54 11.97 -4.45 8.52
N GLY A 55 12.73 -5.48 8.12
CA GLY A 55 12.18 -6.83 7.96
C GLY A 55 11.57 -7.37 9.26
N LEU A 56 12.26 -7.19 10.39
CA LEU A 56 11.74 -7.59 11.71
C LEU A 56 10.47 -6.83 12.09
N HIS A 57 10.38 -5.54 11.74
CA HIS A 57 9.17 -4.73 11.92
C HIS A 57 7.99 -5.27 11.09
N GLU A 58 8.17 -5.43 9.78
CA GLU A 58 7.11 -5.92 8.89
C GLU A 58 6.68 -7.36 9.21
N LEU A 59 7.62 -8.21 9.65
CA LEU A 59 7.32 -9.54 10.16
C LEU A 59 6.50 -9.49 11.46
N GLY A 60 6.69 -8.45 12.28
CA GLY A 60 5.85 -8.19 13.45
C GLY A 60 4.38 -7.99 13.08
N HIS A 61 4.10 -7.15 12.07
CA HIS A 61 2.75 -6.99 11.53
C HIS A 61 2.20 -8.32 10.98
N ALA A 62 2.99 -9.02 10.15
CA ALA A 62 2.57 -10.29 9.55
C ALA A 62 2.25 -11.35 10.61
N LEU A 63 3.08 -11.48 11.66
CA LEU A 63 2.87 -12.41 12.76
C LEU A 63 1.63 -12.04 13.58
N ALA A 64 1.49 -10.78 13.98
CA ALA A 64 0.31 -10.31 14.72
C ALA A 64 -0.97 -10.53 13.89
N GLY A 65 -0.95 -10.23 12.60
CA GLY A 65 -2.04 -10.53 11.68
C GLY A 65 -2.36 -12.01 11.63
N ARG A 66 -1.36 -12.88 11.48
CA ARG A 66 -1.52 -14.34 11.45
C ARG A 66 -2.19 -14.86 12.72
N LEU A 67 -1.82 -14.34 13.89
CA LEU A 67 -2.43 -14.66 15.19
C LEU A 67 -3.89 -14.20 15.28
N GLN A 68 -4.25 -13.12 14.57
CA GLN A 68 -5.63 -12.66 14.43
C GLN A 68 -6.38 -13.32 13.25
N GLY A 69 -5.80 -14.36 12.63
CA GLY A 69 -6.39 -15.10 11.51
C GLY A 69 -6.29 -14.41 10.15
N PHE A 70 -5.50 -13.34 10.02
CA PHE A 70 -5.29 -12.65 8.74
C PHE A 70 -4.40 -13.49 7.83
N ARG A 71 -4.56 -13.29 6.52
CA ARG A 71 -3.74 -13.92 5.49
C ARG A 71 -2.77 -12.89 4.92
N LEU A 72 -1.48 -13.18 4.95
CA LEU A 72 -0.45 -12.31 4.38
C LEU A 72 -0.54 -12.33 2.84
N HIS A 73 -0.77 -11.18 2.20
CA HIS A 73 -0.85 -11.04 0.74
C HIS A 73 0.41 -10.41 0.14
N TRP A 74 1.03 -9.47 0.84
CA TRP A 74 2.20 -8.76 0.35
C TRP A 74 3.15 -8.50 1.52
N LEU A 75 4.41 -8.85 1.37
CA LEU A 75 5.50 -8.45 2.26
C LEU A 75 6.62 -7.84 1.41
N THR A 76 7.16 -6.69 1.78
CA THR A 76 8.31 -6.06 1.10
C THR A 76 9.29 -5.50 2.10
N VAL A 77 10.58 -5.78 1.89
CA VAL A 77 11.71 -5.32 2.70
C VAL A 77 12.82 -4.93 1.74
N GLY A 78 12.94 -3.62 1.44
CA GLY A 78 13.87 -3.12 0.45
C GLY A 78 13.64 -3.75 -0.95
N PRO A 79 14.66 -4.41 -1.54
CA PRO A 79 14.54 -5.05 -2.84
C PRO A 79 13.82 -6.41 -2.78
N LEU A 80 13.60 -6.95 -1.58
CA LEU A 80 13.00 -8.28 -1.39
C LEU A 80 11.49 -8.13 -1.25
N MET A 81 10.73 -8.85 -2.08
CA MET A 81 9.26 -8.83 -2.03
C MET A 81 8.71 -10.25 -2.11
N TRP A 82 7.65 -10.49 -1.36
CA TRP A 82 6.83 -11.70 -1.44
C TRP A 82 5.40 -11.29 -1.69
N ARG A 83 4.80 -11.83 -2.74
CA ARG A 83 3.41 -11.55 -3.12
C ARG A 83 2.63 -12.85 -3.27
N ARG A 84 1.40 -12.86 -2.77
CA ARG A 84 0.50 -14.00 -2.89
C ARG A 84 -0.05 -14.04 -4.31
N GLN A 85 0.15 -15.16 -4.97
CA GLN A 85 -0.39 -15.40 -6.30
C GLN A 85 -1.85 -15.87 -6.23
N PRO A 86 -2.59 -15.82 -7.35
CA PRO A 86 -3.95 -16.38 -7.43
C PRO A 86 -4.04 -17.86 -7.02
N THR A 87 -2.94 -18.62 -7.17
CA THR A 87 -2.81 -20.02 -6.69
C THR A 87 -2.81 -20.15 -5.16
N GLY A 88 -2.82 -19.03 -4.43
CA GLY A 88 -2.77 -18.98 -2.98
C GLY A 88 -1.37 -19.12 -2.39
N ARG A 89 -0.31 -19.31 -3.18
CA ARG A 89 1.08 -19.41 -2.68
C ARG A 89 1.76 -18.05 -2.62
N LEU A 90 2.58 -17.80 -1.59
CA LEU A 90 3.50 -16.65 -1.56
C LEU A 90 4.68 -16.96 -2.47
N ARG A 91 5.01 -16.04 -3.38
CA ARG A 91 6.18 -16.15 -4.26
C ARG A 91 7.07 -14.94 -4.12
N PHE A 92 8.37 -15.21 -4.17
CA PHE A 92 9.39 -14.19 -4.16
C PHE A 92 9.40 -13.45 -5.51
N GLU A 93 9.52 -12.13 -5.43
CA GLU A 93 9.62 -11.21 -6.55
C GLU A 93 10.62 -10.10 -6.17
N TRP A 94 11.28 -9.51 -7.17
CA TRP A 94 12.17 -8.37 -6.92
C TRP A 94 11.35 -7.08 -6.87
N ASN A 95 11.46 -6.34 -5.76
CA ASN A 95 10.86 -5.03 -5.67
C ASN A 95 11.65 -4.01 -6.50
N ARG A 96 11.04 -3.53 -7.59
CA ARG A 96 11.61 -2.49 -8.46
C ARG A 96 11.17 -1.08 -8.05
N ASN A 97 10.35 -0.94 -7.00
CA ASN A 97 9.78 0.34 -6.58
C ASN A 97 10.40 0.84 -5.26
N LEU A 98 11.10 1.97 -5.34
CA LEU A 98 11.71 2.62 -4.18
C LEU A 98 10.68 3.09 -3.13
N ASN A 99 9.43 3.34 -3.52
CA ASN A 99 8.41 3.83 -2.58
C ASN A 99 7.94 2.74 -1.61
N THR A 100 7.97 1.46 -2.01
CA THR A 100 7.64 0.29 -1.15
C THR A 100 8.87 -0.34 -0.52
N ALA A 101 10.07 0.11 -0.90
CA ALA A 101 11.33 -0.40 -0.34
C ALA A 101 11.50 -0.07 1.15
N GLY A 102 10.73 0.88 1.69
CA GLY A 102 10.70 1.26 3.10
C GLY A 102 10.15 0.20 4.07
N GLY A 103 9.54 -0.86 3.56
CA GLY A 103 8.72 -1.79 4.36
C GLY A 103 7.25 -1.72 3.94
N LEU A 104 6.64 -2.88 3.70
CA LEU A 104 5.19 -3.00 3.53
C LEU A 104 4.72 -4.42 3.87
N ALA A 105 3.83 -4.55 4.84
CA ALA A 105 3.07 -5.77 5.12
C ALA A 105 1.56 -5.54 4.87
N LEU A 106 1.01 -6.19 3.84
CA LEU A 106 -0.43 -6.25 3.58
C LEU A 106 -0.95 -7.61 4.01
N SER A 107 -1.74 -7.63 5.09
CA SER A 107 -2.47 -8.82 5.54
C SER A 107 -3.96 -8.56 5.56
N VAL A 108 -4.73 -9.52 5.03
CA VAL A 108 -6.17 -9.39 4.81
C VAL A 108 -6.91 -10.30 5.78
N PRO A 109 -7.81 -9.78 6.63
CA PRO A 109 -8.70 -10.60 7.43
C PRO A 109 -9.71 -11.36 6.54
N PRO A 110 -10.16 -12.55 6.97
CA PRO A 110 -11.18 -13.32 6.27
C PRO A 110 -12.59 -12.72 6.33
N ASP A 111 -12.87 -11.88 7.32
CA ASP A 111 -14.17 -11.28 7.61
C ASP A 111 -13.98 -9.94 8.35
N ASP A 112 -15.07 -9.22 8.59
CA ASP A 112 -15.10 -7.98 9.37
C ASP A 112 -15.53 -8.18 10.83
N VAL A 113 -15.59 -9.43 11.31
CA VAL A 113 -15.95 -9.74 12.70
C VAL A 113 -14.83 -9.27 13.63
N ARG A 114 -15.19 -8.41 14.60
CA ARG A 114 -14.24 -7.76 15.53
C ARG A 114 -13.06 -7.12 14.79
N LEU A 115 -13.33 -6.54 13.62
CA LEU A 115 -12.31 -6.02 12.72
C LEU A 115 -11.45 -4.98 13.43
N ARG A 116 -12.07 -4.08 14.18
CA ARG A 116 -11.37 -3.05 14.96
C ARG A 116 -10.31 -3.63 15.88
N GLU A 117 -10.67 -4.58 16.73
CA GLU A 117 -9.76 -5.15 17.73
C GLU A 117 -8.63 -5.93 17.06
N ARG A 118 -8.97 -6.74 16.06
CA ARG A 118 -8.01 -7.58 15.33
C ARG A 118 -7.03 -6.72 14.53
N PHE A 119 -7.53 -5.67 13.87
CA PHE A 119 -6.71 -4.77 13.08
C PHE A 119 -5.80 -3.91 13.98
N ARG A 120 -6.28 -3.48 15.15
CA ARG A 120 -5.43 -2.82 16.15
C ARG A 120 -4.25 -3.71 16.58
N MET A 121 -4.49 -5.00 16.82
CA MET A 121 -3.42 -5.96 17.14
C MET A 121 -2.45 -6.15 15.98
N PHE A 122 -2.96 -6.26 14.74
CA PHE A 122 -2.14 -6.32 13.53
C PHE A 122 -1.20 -5.10 13.41
N VAL A 123 -1.73 -3.89 13.58
CA VAL A 123 -0.92 -2.65 13.51
C VAL A 123 0.06 -2.56 14.67
N ALA A 124 -0.30 -2.99 15.88
CA ALA A 124 0.64 -3.00 17.01
C ALA A 124 1.83 -3.95 16.81
N GLY A 125 1.69 -4.98 15.95
CA GLY A 125 2.71 -6.00 15.71
C GLY A 125 4.06 -5.43 15.28
N GLY A 126 4.08 -4.45 14.37
CA GLY A 126 5.32 -3.85 13.87
C GLY A 126 6.10 -3.11 14.96
N PRO A 127 5.51 -2.07 15.60
CA PRO A 127 6.15 -1.36 16.71
C PRO A 127 6.58 -2.28 17.86
N LEU A 128 5.75 -3.28 18.23
CA LEU A 128 6.12 -4.23 19.30
C LEU A 128 7.33 -5.08 18.91
N ALA A 129 7.40 -5.59 17.68
CA ALA A 129 8.57 -6.33 17.20
C ALA A 129 9.83 -5.43 17.18
N SER A 130 9.70 -4.20 16.69
CA SER A 130 10.78 -3.21 16.72
C SER A 130 11.29 -2.92 18.14
N LEU A 131 10.38 -2.79 19.12
CA LEU A 131 10.75 -2.60 20.52
C LEU A 131 11.50 -3.82 21.07
N VAL A 132 10.97 -5.03 20.87
CA VAL A 132 11.58 -6.28 21.33
C VAL A 132 12.99 -6.43 20.75
N TRP A 133 13.15 -6.28 19.43
CA TRP A 133 14.46 -6.41 18.79
C TRP A 133 15.42 -5.27 19.14
N GLY A 134 14.89 -4.09 19.44
CA GLY A 134 15.69 -2.99 19.98
C GLY A 134 16.27 -3.30 21.35
N VAL A 135 15.43 -3.77 22.27
CA VAL A 135 15.84 -4.16 23.63
C VAL A 135 16.78 -5.37 23.60
N VAL A 136 16.47 -6.39 22.79
CA VAL A 136 17.31 -7.59 22.67
C VAL A 136 18.67 -7.23 22.06
N GLY A 137 18.73 -6.47 20.97
CA GLY A 137 20.00 -6.14 20.31
C GLY A 137 20.92 -5.29 21.20
N VAL A 138 20.38 -4.23 21.82
CA VAL A 138 21.16 -3.35 22.71
C VAL A 138 21.47 -4.04 24.04
N GLY A 139 20.53 -4.82 24.59
CA GLY A 139 20.72 -5.57 25.83
C GLY A 139 21.77 -6.66 25.70
N LEU A 140 21.70 -7.48 24.64
CA LEU A 140 22.72 -8.50 24.37
C LEU A 140 24.10 -7.88 24.18
N TYR A 141 24.19 -6.76 23.46
CA TYR A 141 25.43 -6.00 23.33
C TYR A 141 25.99 -5.57 24.70
N ALA A 142 25.15 -5.02 25.57
CA ALA A 142 25.57 -4.51 26.87
C ALA A 142 26.06 -5.63 27.81
N LEU A 143 25.56 -6.85 27.62
CA LEU A 143 25.98 -8.03 28.37
C LEU A 143 27.27 -8.67 27.84
N LEU A 144 27.78 -8.24 26.67
CA LEU A 144 29.04 -8.76 26.14
C LEU A 144 30.23 -8.29 26.98
N PRO A 145 31.25 -9.14 27.19
CA PRO A 145 32.51 -8.72 27.78
C PRO A 145 33.11 -7.53 27.01
N ALA A 146 33.75 -6.59 27.71
CA ALA A 146 34.31 -5.38 27.09
C ALA A 146 35.23 -5.68 25.89
N ALA A 147 36.02 -6.77 25.97
CA ALA A 147 36.87 -7.23 24.88
C ALA A 147 36.10 -7.63 23.60
N ALA A 148 34.86 -8.11 23.74
CA ALA A 148 33.99 -8.50 22.63
C ALA A 148 33.20 -7.32 22.04
N GLN A 149 33.00 -6.24 22.82
CA GLN A 149 32.34 -5.00 22.37
C GLN A 149 33.19 -4.22 21.35
N GLY A 150 34.41 -4.61 21.02
CA GLY A 150 35.16 -4.02 19.90
C GLY A 150 34.90 -4.70 18.55
N THR A 151 34.19 -5.83 18.55
CA THR A 151 34.10 -6.70 17.37
C THR A 151 33.00 -6.25 16.41
N VAL A 152 33.23 -6.44 15.10
CA VAL A 152 32.24 -6.11 14.06
C VAL A 152 30.88 -6.78 14.30
N PRO A 153 30.78 -8.08 14.66
CA PRO A 153 29.49 -8.72 14.91
C PRO A 153 28.73 -8.11 16.10
N ALA A 154 29.43 -7.80 17.19
CA ALA A 154 28.83 -7.11 18.33
C ALA A 154 28.28 -5.74 17.89
N MET A 155 29.06 -4.98 17.10
CA MET A 155 28.63 -3.64 16.68
C MET A 155 27.47 -3.72 15.71
N ALA A 156 27.46 -4.70 14.82
CA ALA A 156 26.33 -4.98 13.93
C ALA A 156 25.05 -5.32 14.70
N LEU A 157 25.15 -6.11 15.76
CA LEU A 157 24.02 -6.42 16.65
C LEU A 157 23.47 -5.15 17.32
N ALA A 158 24.35 -4.29 17.86
CA ALA A 158 23.92 -3.00 18.42
C ALA A 158 23.34 -2.05 17.38
N MET A 159 23.88 -2.04 16.15
CA MET A 159 23.31 -1.25 15.06
C MET A 159 21.90 -1.71 14.70
N ILE A 160 21.68 -3.02 14.54
CA ILE A 160 20.33 -3.56 14.27
C ILE A 160 19.39 -3.20 15.43
N GLY A 161 19.79 -3.42 16.68
CA GLY A 161 19.00 -3.07 17.86
C GLY A 161 18.68 -1.57 17.92
N GLY A 162 19.67 -0.71 17.73
CA GLY A 162 19.51 0.74 17.71
C GLY A 162 18.54 1.22 16.62
N ILE A 163 18.66 0.67 15.39
CA ILE A 163 17.74 0.98 14.30
C ILE A 163 16.34 0.47 14.60
N SER A 164 16.19 -0.75 15.12
CA SER A 164 14.89 -1.30 15.53
C SER A 164 14.22 -0.44 16.60
N PHE A 165 14.98 0.02 17.61
CA PHE A 165 14.44 0.92 18.64
C PHE A 165 14.03 2.29 18.06
N LEU A 166 14.84 2.84 17.15
CA LEU A 166 14.47 4.07 16.43
C LEU A 166 13.20 3.89 15.59
N LEU A 167 13.06 2.76 14.89
CA LEU A 167 11.84 2.43 14.14
C LEU A 167 10.63 2.36 15.07
N PHE A 168 10.75 1.76 16.25
CA PHE A 168 9.68 1.77 17.25
C PHE A 168 9.25 3.21 17.61
N ILE A 169 10.20 4.08 17.97
CA ILE A 169 9.91 5.48 18.33
C ILE A 169 9.20 6.20 17.17
N VAL A 170 9.74 6.10 15.95
CA VAL A 170 9.18 6.80 14.79
C VAL A 170 7.81 6.24 14.44
N THR A 171 7.58 4.94 14.50
CA THR A 171 6.30 4.33 14.06
C THR A 171 5.19 4.45 15.11
N ILE A 172 5.51 4.53 16.40
CA ILE A 172 4.52 4.66 17.48
C ILE A 172 4.03 6.10 17.67
N LEU A 173 4.74 7.10 17.18
CA LEU A 173 4.32 8.49 17.25
C LEU A 173 3.14 8.76 16.30
N PRO A 174 2.03 9.37 16.78
CA PRO A 174 0.84 9.54 15.97
C PRO A 174 0.97 10.73 14.99
N PHE A 175 1.51 10.47 13.81
CA PHE A 175 1.53 11.43 12.70
C PHE A 175 1.09 10.81 11.37
N GLN A 176 0.94 11.66 10.35
CA GLN A 176 0.69 11.26 8.97
C GLN A 176 1.79 11.81 8.07
N ALA A 177 2.25 11.00 7.11
CA ALA A 177 3.29 11.40 6.16
C ALA A 177 3.04 10.79 4.78
N GLY A 178 3.05 11.63 3.74
CA GLY A 178 2.86 11.15 2.36
C GLY A 178 1.48 10.53 2.10
N GLY A 179 0.47 10.94 2.87
CA GLY A 179 -0.90 10.46 2.77
C GLY A 179 -1.15 9.08 3.41
N PHE A 180 -0.19 8.56 4.19
CA PHE A 180 -0.36 7.39 5.04
C PHE A 180 -0.23 7.76 6.51
N ALA A 181 -1.02 7.09 7.35
CA ALA A 181 -0.94 7.19 8.80
C ALA A 181 0.17 6.27 9.33
N SER A 182 0.95 6.77 10.29
CA SER A 182 1.84 5.94 11.12
C SER A 182 1.06 4.88 11.89
N ASP A 183 1.74 3.81 12.32
CA ASP A 183 1.13 2.76 13.15
C ASP A 183 0.53 3.33 14.43
N GLY A 184 1.24 4.25 15.09
CA GLY A 184 0.77 4.97 16.26
C GLY A 184 -0.52 5.74 16.03
N MET A 185 -0.63 6.42 14.88
CA MET A 185 -1.86 7.14 14.51
C MET A 185 -3.03 6.16 14.34
N ARG A 186 -2.82 5.05 13.64
CA ARG A 186 -3.85 4.02 13.42
C ARG A 186 -4.26 3.34 14.73
N ILE A 187 -3.31 2.99 15.60
CA ILE A 187 -3.58 2.46 16.94
C ILE A 187 -4.41 3.46 17.74
N ARG A 188 -4.07 4.76 17.69
CA ARG A 188 -4.80 5.83 18.39
C ARG A 188 -6.24 5.93 17.90
N ASN A 189 -6.44 6.01 16.58
CA ASN A 189 -7.75 6.09 15.95
C ASN A 189 -8.61 4.86 16.30
N LEU A 190 -8.04 3.66 16.21
CA LEU A 190 -8.76 2.42 16.55
C LEU A 190 -9.00 2.25 18.06
N SER A 191 -8.28 2.99 18.93
CA SER A 191 -8.43 2.86 20.39
C SER A 191 -9.42 3.84 21.00
N ARG A 192 -9.64 5.02 20.39
CA ARG A 192 -10.53 6.05 20.92
C ARG A 192 -11.82 6.10 20.12
N SER A 193 -12.97 6.03 20.79
CA SER A 193 -14.27 6.23 20.14
C SER A 193 -14.38 7.65 19.58
N GLY A 194 -14.99 7.80 18.41
CA GLY A 194 -15.24 9.09 17.75
C GLY A 194 -15.02 9.07 16.24
N PRO A 195 -15.09 10.24 15.57
CA PRO A 195 -15.09 10.34 14.10
C PRO A 195 -13.88 9.69 13.42
N ALA A 196 -12.68 9.82 13.98
CA ALA A 196 -11.48 9.22 13.40
C ALA A 196 -11.53 7.68 13.38
N GLN A 197 -12.14 7.08 14.41
CA GLN A 197 -12.36 5.64 14.47
C GLN A 197 -13.40 5.20 13.45
N GLU A 198 -14.54 5.88 13.41
CA GLU A 198 -15.63 5.56 12.48
C GLU A 198 -15.14 5.60 11.03
N LEU A 199 -14.37 6.64 10.68
CA LEU A 199 -13.73 6.74 9.38
C LEU A 199 -12.79 5.56 9.09
N GLU A 200 -11.88 5.24 10.02
CA GLU A 200 -10.91 4.16 9.81
C GLU A 200 -11.60 2.78 9.70
N VAL A 201 -12.62 2.51 10.52
CA VAL A 201 -13.41 1.28 10.45
C VAL A 201 -14.20 1.20 9.14
N ALA A 202 -14.83 2.27 8.69
CA ALA A 202 -15.57 2.29 7.43
C ALA A 202 -14.65 2.03 6.24
N MET A 203 -13.50 2.69 6.19
CA MET A 203 -12.48 2.48 5.16
C MET A 203 -11.95 1.04 5.17
N LEU A 204 -11.56 0.52 6.34
CA LEU A 204 -11.09 -0.85 6.48
C LEU A 204 -12.14 -1.85 6.03
N THR A 205 -13.40 -1.66 6.45
CA THR A 205 -14.50 -2.55 6.10
C THR A 205 -14.74 -2.56 4.58
N ALA A 206 -14.76 -1.40 3.94
CA ALA A 206 -14.91 -1.29 2.49
C ALA A 206 -13.77 -1.99 1.74
N THR A 207 -12.52 -1.73 2.14
CA THR A 207 -11.35 -2.37 1.55
C THR A 207 -11.37 -3.88 1.72
N ILE A 208 -11.62 -4.39 2.93
CA ILE A 208 -11.60 -5.83 3.20
C ILE A 208 -12.72 -6.56 2.47
N ARG A 209 -13.94 -6.00 2.44
CA ARG A 209 -15.05 -6.59 1.71
C ARG A 209 -14.78 -6.61 0.21
N GLY A 210 -14.23 -5.53 -0.35
CA GLY A 210 -13.77 -5.51 -1.75
C GLY A 210 -12.73 -6.59 -2.02
N MET A 211 -11.69 -6.68 -1.18
CA MET A 211 -10.67 -7.74 -1.30
C MET A 211 -11.24 -9.16 -1.17
N ALA A 212 -12.30 -9.35 -0.38
CA ALA A 212 -13.01 -10.61 -0.23
C ALA A 212 -13.93 -10.96 -1.43
N GLY A 213 -14.02 -10.09 -2.44
CA GLY A 213 -14.85 -10.32 -3.62
C GLY A 213 -16.30 -9.89 -3.48
N ILE A 214 -16.65 -9.14 -2.43
CA ILE A 214 -17.98 -8.56 -2.30
C ILE A 214 -18.14 -7.49 -3.37
N ARG A 215 -19.20 -7.61 -4.17
CA ARG A 215 -19.51 -6.68 -5.26
C ARG A 215 -19.67 -5.25 -4.73
N PRO A 216 -19.18 -4.21 -5.44
CA PRO A 216 -19.33 -2.82 -5.02
C PRO A 216 -20.77 -2.41 -4.67
N ARG A 217 -21.76 -2.88 -5.45
CA ARG A 217 -23.18 -2.61 -5.16
C ARG A 217 -23.69 -3.20 -3.84
N ALA A 218 -22.99 -4.20 -3.30
CA ALA A 218 -23.32 -4.86 -2.04
C ALA A 218 -22.56 -4.27 -0.83
N LEU A 219 -21.65 -3.31 -1.06
CA LEU A 219 -21.03 -2.55 0.02
C LEU A 219 -22.09 -1.66 0.70
N ASN A 220 -21.93 -1.40 2.00
CA ASN A 220 -22.86 -0.56 2.75
C ASN A 220 -22.68 0.91 2.36
N ARG A 221 -23.46 1.36 1.37
CA ARG A 221 -23.49 2.74 0.88
C ARG A 221 -23.69 3.76 1.99
N SER A 222 -24.67 3.54 2.88
CA SER A 222 -24.97 4.49 3.96
C SER A 222 -23.79 4.68 4.92
N ALA A 223 -23.01 3.63 5.19
CA ALA A 223 -21.81 3.71 6.00
C ALA A 223 -20.67 4.47 5.30
N LEU A 224 -20.53 4.29 3.97
CA LEU A 224 -19.54 5.03 3.16
C LEU A 224 -19.87 6.52 3.11
N GLU A 225 -21.14 6.88 2.88
CA GLU A 225 -21.62 8.25 2.85
C GLU A 225 -21.48 8.92 4.23
N ALA A 226 -21.88 8.23 5.30
CA ALA A 226 -21.70 8.72 6.66
C ALA A 226 -20.22 8.98 6.99
N ALA A 227 -19.33 8.05 6.63
CA ALA A 227 -17.90 8.21 6.84
C ALA A 227 -17.29 9.36 6.01
N LEU A 228 -17.77 9.56 4.78
CA LEU A 228 -17.38 10.68 3.93
C LEU A 228 -17.86 12.03 4.48
N ALA A 229 -18.95 12.06 5.25
CA ALA A 229 -19.47 13.26 5.90
C ALA A 229 -18.75 13.65 7.21
N LEU A 230 -17.97 12.73 7.82
CA LEU A 230 -17.31 12.99 9.11
C LEU A 230 -16.32 14.17 9.02
N PRO A 231 -16.23 15.04 10.05
CA PRO A 231 -15.33 16.21 10.06
C PRO A 231 -13.88 15.82 10.40
N VAL A 232 -13.32 14.86 9.66
CA VAL A 232 -11.96 14.36 9.82
C VAL A 232 -11.15 14.66 8.56
N GLU A 233 -10.10 15.44 8.71
CA GLU A 233 -9.12 15.66 7.65
C GLU A 233 -8.19 14.45 7.55
N HIS A 234 -8.35 13.67 6.48
CA HIS A 234 -7.49 12.54 6.19
C HIS A 234 -7.37 12.37 4.68
N PRO A 235 -6.15 12.39 4.07
CA PRO A 235 -6.00 12.28 2.62
C PRO A 235 -6.67 11.04 2.04
N SER A 236 -6.60 9.92 2.74
CA SER A 236 -7.24 8.67 2.31
C SER A 236 -8.76 8.64 2.50
N LYS A 237 -9.39 9.61 3.20
CA LYS A 237 -10.85 9.74 3.27
C LYS A 237 -11.46 9.92 1.89
N LEU A 238 -10.74 10.63 1.02
CA LEU A 238 -11.10 10.83 -0.38
C LEU A 238 -11.24 9.50 -1.15
N HIS A 239 -10.57 8.44 -0.69
CA HIS A 239 -10.72 7.11 -1.27
C HIS A 239 -12.11 6.50 -1.05
N LEU A 240 -12.92 7.01 -0.11
CA LEU A 240 -14.33 6.61 -0.01
C LEU A 240 -15.13 7.01 -1.25
N SER A 241 -14.78 8.12 -1.92
CA SER A 241 -15.39 8.52 -3.19
C SER A 241 -15.14 7.49 -4.30
N TYR A 242 -14.02 6.77 -4.26
CA TYR A 242 -13.76 5.66 -5.18
C TYR A 242 -14.74 4.51 -4.94
N TYR A 243 -14.97 4.11 -3.68
CA TYR A 243 -15.95 3.06 -3.38
C TYR A 243 -17.39 3.45 -3.72
N LEU A 244 -17.76 4.73 -3.53
CA LEU A 244 -19.07 5.23 -3.93
C LEU A 244 -19.24 5.27 -5.46
N TYR A 245 -18.20 5.69 -6.20
CA TYR A 245 -18.14 5.57 -7.66
C TYR A 245 -18.40 4.13 -8.11
N LEU A 246 -17.65 3.17 -7.56
CA LEU A 246 -17.82 1.76 -7.91
C LEU A 246 -19.20 1.23 -7.54
N HIS A 247 -19.73 1.62 -6.39
CA HIS A 247 -21.06 1.22 -5.93
C HIS A 247 -22.14 1.64 -6.91
N HIS A 248 -22.18 2.92 -7.30
CA HIS A 248 -23.15 3.43 -8.27
C HIS A 248 -22.95 2.82 -9.66
N LEU A 249 -21.70 2.62 -10.08
CA LEU A 249 -21.40 2.00 -11.36
C LEU A 249 -21.93 0.56 -11.43
N ASP A 250 -21.71 -0.23 -10.37
CA ASP A 250 -22.18 -1.61 -10.26
C ASP A 250 -23.70 -1.72 -10.01
N ALA A 251 -24.33 -0.65 -9.50
CA ALA A 251 -25.77 -0.53 -9.36
C ALA A 251 -26.49 -0.11 -10.66
N GLY A 252 -25.75 0.20 -11.73
CA GLY A 252 -26.32 0.64 -13.01
C GLY A 252 -26.70 2.12 -13.04
N ASP A 253 -26.10 2.96 -12.18
CA ASP A 253 -26.31 4.40 -12.12
C ASP A 253 -25.02 5.15 -12.53
N PRO A 254 -24.74 5.24 -13.85
CA PRO A 254 -23.53 5.90 -14.33
C PRO A 254 -23.53 7.40 -14.02
N VAL A 255 -24.70 8.05 -13.91
CA VAL A 255 -24.78 9.49 -13.62
C VAL A 255 -24.22 9.79 -12.23
N ALA A 256 -24.68 9.09 -11.20
CA ALA A 256 -24.13 9.26 -9.86
C ALA A 256 -22.69 8.75 -9.74
N ALA A 257 -22.33 7.68 -10.46
CA ALA A 257 -20.95 7.20 -10.51
C ALA A 257 -19.99 8.29 -11.04
N GLY A 258 -20.37 8.95 -12.14
CA GLY A 258 -19.60 10.04 -12.75
C GLY A 258 -19.42 11.22 -11.80
N GLN A 259 -20.44 11.59 -11.01
CA GLN A 259 -20.34 12.65 -9.99
C GLN A 259 -19.31 12.31 -8.91
N HIS A 260 -19.33 11.09 -8.38
CA HIS A 260 -18.35 10.64 -7.38
C HIS A 260 -16.93 10.59 -7.95
N LEU A 261 -16.78 10.12 -9.19
CA LEU A 261 -15.48 10.06 -9.87
C LEU A 261 -14.92 11.45 -10.17
N ALA A 262 -15.76 12.38 -10.63
CA ALA A 262 -15.38 13.77 -10.86
C ALA A 262 -14.93 14.45 -9.56
N ASN A 263 -15.68 14.27 -8.47
CA ASN A 263 -15.31 14.77 -7.15
C ASN A 263 -13.99 14.16 -6.66
N TYR A 264 -13.80 12.85 -6.86
CA TYR A 264 -12.55 12.18 -6.50
C TYR A 264 -11.35 12.71 -7.29
N ARG A 265 -11.55 12.96 -8.60
CA ARG A 265 -10.54 13.51 -9.49
C ARG A 265 -10.17 14.96 -9.15
N GLN A 266 -11.13 15.80 -8.78
CA GLN A 266 -10.85 17.19 -8.33
C GLN A 266 -9.89 17.22 -7.12
N GLN A 267 -9.90 16.18 -6.32
CA GLN A 267 -9.10 16.05 -5.11
C GLN A 267 -7.74 15.39 -5.33
N LEU A 268 -7.40 15.05 -6.58
CA LEU A 268 -6.12 14.44 -6.98
C LEU A 268 -4.87 15.09 -6.36
N PRO A 269 -4.74 16.44 -6.29
CA PRO A 269 -3.57 17.09 -5.69
C PRO A 269 -3.34 16.71 -4.22
N HIS A 270 -4.40 16.34 -3.50
CA HIS A 270 -4.36 15.94 -2.09
C HIS A 270 -4.14 14.43 -1.91
N LEU A 271 -4.25 13.63 -2.97
CA LEU A 271 -4.05 12.19 -2.91
C LEU A 271 -2.56 11.81 -2.88
N PRO A 272 -2.19 10.71 -2.19
CA PRO A 272 -0.86 10.12 -2.32
C PRO A 272 -0.54 9.87 -3.80
N PRO A 273 0.67 10.21 -4.30
CA PRO A 273 1.06 9.96 -5.69
C PRO A 273 0.90 8.50 -6.13
N ALA A 274 0.98 7.56 -5.19
CA ALA A 274 0.75 6.14 -5.42
C ALA A 274 -0.65 5.84 -5.98
N LEU A 275 -1.68 6.59 -5.56
CA LEU A 275 -3.08 6.34 -5.92
C LEU A 275 -3.53 7.14 -7.16
N GLN A 276 -2.84 8.22 -7.51
CA GLN A 276 -3.26 9.15 -8.56
C GLN A 276 -3.42 8.49 -9.93
N ALA A 277 -2.52 7.57 -10.29
CA ALA A 277 -2.57 6.86 -11.57
C ALA A 277 -3.87 6.07 -11.75
N SER A 278 -4.34 5.41 -10.70
CA SER A 278 -5.59 4.65 -10.74
C SER A 278 -6.81 5.56 -10.91
N VAL A 279 -6.80 6.78 -10.34
CA VAL A 279 -7.89 7.75 -10.54
C VAL A 279 -7.97 8.20 -12.00
N TRP A 280 -6.83 8.49 -12.63
CA TRP A 280 -6.78 8.85 -14.04
C TRP A 280 -7.23 7.71 -14.95
N LEU A 281 -6.83 6.48 -14.66
CA LEU A 281 -7.26 5.31 -15.43
C LEU A 281 -8.76 5.02 -15.25
N GLU A 282 -9.32 5.18 -14.06
CA GLU A 282 -10.77 5.09 -13.87
C GLU A 282 -11.52 6.19 -14.63
N ALA A 283 -11.02 7.43 -14.60
CA ALA A 283 -11.58 8.52 -15.39
C ALA A 283 -11.54 8.22 -16.90
N ALA A 284 -10.42 7.71 -17.40
CA ALA A 284 -10.26 7.34 -18.81
C ALA A 284 -11.23 6.22 -19.21
N PHE A 285 -11.33 5.18 -18.37
CA PHE A 285 -12.26 4.07 -18.58
C PHE A 285 -13.70 4.57 -18.60
N PHE A 286 -14.10 5.35 -17.59
CA PHE A 286 -15.47 5.84 -17.45
C PHE A 286 -15.88 6.71 -18.65
N SER A 287 -15.01 7.65 -19.06
CA SER A 287 -15.30 8.51 -20.21
C SER A 287 -15.43 7.73 -21.52
N ALA A 288 -14.63 6.68 -21.73
CA ALA A 288 -14.75 5.85 -22.93
C ALA A 288 -15.98 4.92 -22.88
N ALA A 289 -16.20 4.25 -21.75
CA ALA A 289 -17.17 3.16 -21.64
C ALA A 289 -18.61 3.63 -21.38
N TYR A 290 -18.79 4.79 -20.74
CA TYR A 290 -20.11 5.25 -20.28
C TYR A 290 -20.47 6.65 -20.79
N GLU A 291 -19.50 7.57 -20.93
CA GLU A 291 -19.76 8.91 -21.48
C GLU A 291 -19.62 8.97 -23.00
N HIS A 292 -19.03 7.93 -23.61
CA HIS A 292 -18.71 7.87 -25.04
C HIS A 292 -17.83 9.03 -25.54
N ASP A 293 -16.98 9.58 -24.66
CA ASP A 293 -16.05 10.68 -24.97
C ASP A 293 -14.62 10.15 -25.14
N ALA A 294 -14.24 9.89 -26.39
CA ALA A 294 -12.90 9.42 -26.75
C ALA A 294 -11.81 10.48 -26.48
N SER A 295 -12.15 11.77 -26.56
CA SER A 295 -11.20 12.87 -26.37
C SER A 295 -10.82 12.98 -24.90
N ALA A 296 -11.83 13.04 -24.01
CA ALA A 296 -11.62 13.07 -22.57
C ALA A 296 -10.90 11.80 -22.09
N ALA A 297 -11.31 10.62 -22.59
CA ALA A 297 -10.66 9.36 -22.24
C ALA A 297 -9.16 9.34 -22.59
N ARG A 298 -8.78 9.81 -23.79
CA ARG A 298 -7.36 9.92 -24.19
C ARG A 298 -6.60 10.95 -23.36
N ALA A 299 -7.23 12.07 -23.03
CA ALA A 299 -6.62 13.10 -22.18
C ALA A 299 -6.32 12.55 -20.78
N TYR A 300 -7.25 11.85 -20.15
CA TYR A 300 -7.04 11.23 -18.84
C TYR A 300 -6.01 10.09 -18.88
N LEU A 301 -6.01 9.29 -19.95
CA LEU A 301 -5.01 8.25 -20.14
C LEU A 301 -3.58 8.83 -20.21
N ALA A 302 -3.39 9.98 -20.87
CA ALA A 302 -2.09 10.64 -20.98
C ALA A 302 -1.53 11.14 -19.63
N GLU A 303 -2.42 11.47 -18.68
CA GLU A 303 -2.02 11.89 -17.32
C GLU A 303 -1.68 10.72 -16.38
N ALA A 304 -2.12 9.51 -16.72
CA ALA A 304 -1.88 8.33 -15.90
C ALA A 304 -0.40 7.94 -15.89
N LYS A 305 0.19 7.84 -14.71
CA LYS A 305 1.57 7.36 -14.49
C LYS A 305 1.57 6.08 -13.66
N PRO A 306 1.32 4.91 -14.27
CA PRO A 306 1.23 3.64 -13.57
C PRO A 306 2.45 3.38 -12.68
N ASN A 307 2.19 2.79 -11.51
CA ASN A 307 3.20 2.47 -10.52
C ASN A 307 2.87 1.11 -9.86
N ALA A 308 3.64 0.69 -8.85
CA ALA A 308 3.42 -0.63 -8.23
C ALA A 308 2.05 -0.81 -7.55
N PHE A 309 1.32 0.27 -7.26
CA PHE A 309 -0.03 0.23 -6.71
C PHE A 309 -1.13 0.25 -7.79
N THR A 310 -0.77 0.48 -9.06
CA THR A 310 -1.70 0.42 -10.19
C THR A 310 -1.95 -1.03 -10.56
N SER A 311 -3.21 -1.45 -10.58
CA SER A 311 -3.55 -2.82 -10.95
C SER A 311 -3.25 -3.05 -12.43
N ALA A 312 -2.69 -4.22 -12.76
CA ALA A 312 -2.22 -4.56 -14.10
C ALA A 312 -3.37 -4.64 -15.13
N ASP A 313 -4.62 -4.82 -14.68
CA ASP A 313 -5.80 -4.81 -15.55
C ASP A 313 -6.21 -3.42 -16.04
N GLN A 314 -5.87 -2.34 -15.31
CA GLN A 314 -6.51 -1.04 -15.53
C GLN A 314 -6.17 -0.46 -16.92
N LEU A 315 -4.89 -0.51 -17.31
CA LEU A 315 -4.46 -0.01 -18.63
C LEU A 315 -5.11 -0.77 -19.80
N PRO A 316 -5.00 -2.13 -19.90
CA PRO A 316 -5.67 -2.85 -20.97
C PRO A 316 -7.21 -2.71 -20.93
N ARG A 317 -7.81 -2.50 -19.75
CA ARG A 317 -9.24 -2.22 -19.64
C ARG A 317 -9.62 -0.86 -20.25
N VAL A 318 -8.84 0.19 -20.01
CA VAL A 318 -9.04 1.50 -20.66
C VAL A 318 -8.88 1.39 -22.17
N GLU A 319 -7.85 0.67 -22.63
CA GLU A 319 -7.58 0.44 -24.05
C GLU A 319 -8.72 -0.33 -24.74
N ALA A 320 -9.29 -1.33 -24.05
CA ALA A 320 -10.47 -2.05 -24.54
C ALA A 320 -11.70 -1.13 -24.68
N ALA A 321 -11.92 -0.24 -23.71
CA ALA A 321 -13.02 0.73 -23.77
C ALA A 321 -12.86 1.73 -24.92
N LEU A 322 -11.66 2.27 -25.10
CA LEU A 322 -11.35 3.16 -26.22
C LEU A 322 -11.53 2.46 -27.58
N ALA A 323 -11.04 1.23 -27.73
CA ALA A 323 -11.17 0.46 -28.95
C ALA A 323 -12.64 0.11 -29.26
N ARG A 324 -13.41 -0.30 -28.24
CA ARG A 324 -14.85 -0.55 -28.36
C ARG A 324 -15.60 0.70 -28.82
N LEU A 325 -15.28 1.87 -28.24
CA LEU A 325 -15.92 3.14 -28.57
C LEU A 325 -15.72 3.55 -30.04
N ILE A 326 -14.53 3.31 -30.61
CA ILE A 326 -14.22 3.67 -32.01
C ILE A 326 -14.53 2.55 -33.02
N GLY A 327 -15.11 1.43 -32.59
CA GLY A 327 -15.47 0.32 -33.48
C GLY A 327 -14.30 -0.60 -33.88
N ASP A 328 -13.16 -0.51 -33.21
CA ASP A 328 -12.00 -1.39 -33.44
C ASP A 328 -12.17 -2.71 -32.68
N ALA A 329 -12.92 -3.63 -33.29
CA ALA A 329 -13.27 -4.92 -32.70
C ALA A 329 -12.05 -5.79 -32.36
N GLU A 330 -11.04 -5.86 -33.24
CA GLU A 330 -9.85 -6.68 -33.03
C GLU A 330 -9.07 -6.19 -31.80
N ARG A 331 -8.79 -4.88 -31.73
CA ARG A 331 -8.09 -4.31 -30.59
C ARG A 331 -8.91 -4.40 -29.30
N ALA A 332 -10.22 -4.17 -29.38
CA ALA A 332 -11.11 -4.28 -28.21
C ALA A 332 -11.06 -5.70 -27.62
N HIS A 333 -11.14 -6.73 -28.48
CA HIS A 333 -11.05 -8.12 -28.05
C HIS A 333 -9.67 -8.44 -27.44
N ALA A 334 -8.58 -8.07 -28.10
CA ALA A 334 -7.22 -8.35 -27.64
C ALA A 334 -6.91 -7.70 -26.27
N GLN A 335 -7.35 -6.45 -26.09
CA GLN A 335 -7.16 -5.71 -24.84
C GLN A 335 -8.09 -6.21 -23.74
N ALA A 336 -9.34 -6.54 -24.06
CA ALA A 336 -10.26 -7.15 -23.09
C ALA A 336 -9.76 -8.50 -22.57
N GLN A 337 -9.25 -9.35 -23.47
CA GLN A 337 -8.63 -10.63 -23.10
C GLN A 337 -7.37 -10.42 -22.23
N THR A 338 -6.58 -9.40 -22.52
CA THR A 338 -5.40 -9.06 -21.70
C THR A 338 -5.80 -8.58 -20.30
N ALA A 339 -6.79 -7.69 -20.21
CA ALA A 339 -7.31 -7.24 -18.93
C ALA A 339 -7.89 -8.40 -18.10
N LEU A 340 -8.67 -9.30 -18.70
CA LEU A 340 -9.22 -10.49 -18.04
C LEU A 340 -8.15 -11.43 -17.48
N ARG A 341 -7.01 -11.58 -18.17
CA ARG A 341 -5.88 -12.39 -17.69
C ARG A 341 -5.20 -11.78 -16.45
N GLU A 342 -5.15 -10.45 -16.37
CA GLU A 342 -4.52 -9.74 -15.25
C GLU A 342 -5.47 -9.47 -14.08
N LEU A 343 -6.78 -9.46 -14.33
CA LEU A 343 -7.83 -9.15 -13.34
C LEU A 343 -7.75 -9.96 -12.04
N PRO A 344 -7.40 -11.27 -12.03
CA PRO A 344 -7.23 -12.03 -10.79
C PRO A 344 -6.11 -11.51 -9.87
N ARG A 345 -5.21 -10.66 -10.37
CA ARG A 345 -4.14 -10.02 -9.58
C ARG A 345 -4.60 -8.70 -8.93
N ASN A 346 -5.76 -8.17 -9.29
CA ASN A 346 -6.32 -6.99 -8.66
C ASN A 346 -6.58 -7.29 -7.17
N LEU A 347 -6.17 -6.40 -6.27
CA LEU A 347 -6.38 -6.61 -4.84
C LEU A 347 -7.86 -6.51 -4.46
N ASP A 348 -8.62 -5.65 -5.13
CA ASP A 348 -10.07 -5.52 -4.95
C ASP A 348 -10.79 -6.50 -5.88
N GLN A 349 -10.99 -7.73 -5.38
CA GLN A 349 -11.70 -8.79 -6.10
C GLN A 349 -13.19 -8.46 -6.31
N GLY A 350 -13.75 -7.51 -5.56
CA GLY A 350 -15.11 -7.03 -5.70
C GLY A 350 -15.27 -6.22 -6.98
N SER A 351 -14.44 -5.20 -7.16
CA SER A 351 -14.42 -4.43 -8.41
C SER A 351 -13.95 -5.28 -9.60
N ALA A 352 -13.05 -6.25 -9.39
CA ALA A 352 -12.69 -7.22 -10.42
C ALA A 352 -13.92 -7.94 -11.01
N ARG A 353 -14.90 -8.35 -10.20
CA ARG A 353 -16.13 -8.99 -10.72
C ARG A 353 -16.97 -8.05 -11.57
N LEU A 354 -17.08 -6.78 -11.18
CA LEU A 354 -17.75 -5.74 -11.99
C LEU A 354 -17.08 -5.60 -13.35
N TYR A 355 -15.76 -5.44 -13.37
CA TYR A 355 -15.03 -5.25 -14.62
C TYR A 355 -14.97 -6.52 -15.47
N GLN A 356 -14.98 -7.71 -14.85
CA GLN A 356 -15.01 -8.98 -15.57
C GLN A 356 -16.23 -9.06 -16.48
N GLU A 357 -17.41 -8.69 -15.98
CA GLU A 357 -18.65 -8.68 -16.77
C GLU A 357 -18.55 -7.71 -17.94
N TRP A 358 -18.10 -6.48 -17.70
CA TRP A 358 -17.94 -5.47 -18.75
C TRP A 358 -16.93 -5.91 -19.84
N LEU A 359 -15.83 -6.56 -19.44
CA LEU A 359 -14.80 -7.06 -20.35
C LEU A 359 -15.30 -8.26 -21.17
N GLN A 360 -16.01 -9.20 -20.55
CA GLN A 360 -16.64 -10.33 -21.26
C GLN A 360 -17.69 -9.84 -22.27
N ASP A 361 -18.47 -8.82 -21.89
CA ASP A 361 -19.43 -8.19 -22.78
C ASP A 361 -18.76 -7.52 -23.99
N THR A 362 -17.60 -6.88 -23.76
CA THR A 362 -16.77 -6.30 -24.82
C THR A 362 -16.20 -7.34 -25.78
N MET A 363 -15.79 -8.52 -25.28
CA MET A 363 -15.35 -9.62 -26.15
C MET A 363 -16.49 -10.14 -27.04
N ARG A 364 -17.68 -10.37 -26.47
CA ARG A 364 -18.86 -10.81 -27.24
C ARG A 364 -19.25 -9.80 -28.32
N TRP A 365 -19.23 -8.51 -28.00
CA TRP A 365 -19.46 -7.44 -28.96
C TRP A 365 -18.46 -7.48 -30.12
N ALA A 366 -17.17 -7.68 -29.82
CA ALA A 366 -16.13 -7.73 -30.83
C ALA A 366 -16.24 -8.97 -31.75
N GLU A 367 -16.61 -10.12 -31.21
CA GLU A 367 -16.87 -11.35 -31.98
C GLU A 367 -18.05 -11.18 -32.93
N GLN A 368 -19.14 -10.53 -32.50
CA GLN A 368 -20.28 -10.24 -33.37
C GLN A 368 -19.91 -9.25 -34.48
N ALA A 369 -19.12 -8.23 -34.16
CA ALA A 369 -18.66 -7.23 -35.12
C ALA A 369 -17.71 -7.82 -36.17
N SER A 370 -16.91 -8.83 -35.83
CA SER A 370 -16.03 -9.51 -36.79
C SER A 370 -16.82 -10.43 -37.73
N VAL A 371 -17.80 -11.17 -37.22
CA VAL A 371 -18.71 -12.00 -38.05
C VAL A 371 -19.47 -11.13 -39.05
N ALA A 372 -20.06 -10.02 -38.60
CA ALA A 372 -20.78 -9.11 -39.48
C ALA A 372 -19.90 -8.52 -40.60
N ARG A 373 -18.61 -8.26 -40.34
CA ARG A 373 -17.67 -7.82 -41.39
C ARG A 373 -17.40 -8.90 -42.43
N VAL A 374 -17.25 -10.15 -42.01
CA VAL A 374 -17.02 -11.30 -42.91
C VAL A 374 -18.25 -11.58 -43.78
N GLU A 375 -19.47 -11.42 -43.24
CA GLU A 375 -20.70 -11.58 -44.01
C GLU A 375 -20.96 -10.43 -44.99
N SER A 376 -20.39 -9.25 -44.74
CA SER A 376 -20.53 -8.05 -45.59
C SER A 376 -19.45 -7.87 -46.66
N ALA A 377 -18.40 -8.71 -46.64
CA ALA A 377 -17.26 -8.70 -47.55
C ALA A 377 -17.38 -9.84 -48.56
#